data_AF-A0A2A4R4G1-F1
#
_entry.id   AF-A0A2A4R4G1-F1
#
_cell.length_a   1.000
_cell.length_b   1.000
_cell.length_c   1.000
_cell.angle_alpha   90.00
_cell.angle_beta   90.00
_cell.angle_gamma   90.00
#
_symmetry.space_group_name_H-M   'P 1'
#
loop_
_entity.id
_entity.type
_entity.pdbx_description
1 polymer ?
#
loop_
_entity_poly.entity_id
_entity_poly.type
_entity_poly.pdbx_seq_one_letter_code
_entity_poly.pdbx_strand_id
1 'polypeptide(L)'
;MIVERFLEWVDTASVSDRVQATNALARAFLLSDLEDEERESAEAAMTLLLEDPSPDVRLSMADVLAVSSIAPRHIIMALAADVPEISTLIISRSPIFLEAELVDLVATGAIEQQIAIACRSDLSFAVAAAIAEVGPREACLGMLLNPAANCSAKSMHRLAQRHGEAADIRNELFKKENLLAETHILLVEKLGTSLNKLVTSRSWLSSRKADDCIRGACDKAAIGLVANADEVDVDRVVSSLIKGKKISTSFLLRAICTGNITLFARSLSQLSQIPARRVEAMLANDKQAALRAVYTKAGLPENAFGVFLSAISAWRRLLSSDQNLSASRLAHLVTRETLDAYLKAQASSGISIADNLLVLLRKLAAETARESALTKVSEIQNKNAIRETIALPAPMVAKVDMNAFEQDMLDQPDFEDFDIEFQSILNNEVFVIAEDCSDIVSDEEFELNFAAVFDKSADNANTRLPQTETIIPANERTFSNELVA
;
A
#
# COMPACT_ATOMS: atom_id res chain seq x y z
N MET A 1 -8.51 6.76 59.93
CA MET A 1 -7.64 5.74 60.57
C MET A 1 -6.86 4.85 59.60
N ILE A 2 -7.45 4.24 58.56
CA ILE A 2 -6.67 3.41 57.61
C ILE A 2 -5.79 4.26 56.68
N VAL A 3 -6.35 5.32 56.07
CA VAL A 3 -5.60 6.19 55.15
C VAL A 3 -4.45 6.92 55.85
N GLU A 4 -4.65 7.42 57.08
CA GLU A 4 -3.60 8.07 57.88
C GLU A 4 -2.43 7.12 58.20
N ARG A 5 -2.72 5.87 58.59
CA ARG A 5 -1.69 4.85 58.82
C ARG A 5 -0.96 4.45 57.54
N PHE A 6 -1.69 4.39 56.43
CA PHE A 6 -1.10 4.13 55.13
C PHE A 6 -0.13 5.25 54.73
N LEU A 7 -0.50 6.51 54.97
CA LEU A 7 0.35 7.69 54.73
C LEU A 7 1.65 7.64 55.56
N GLU A 8 1.54 7.41 56.87
CA GLU A 8 2.72 7.31 57.76
C GLU A 8 3.67 6.17 57.33
N TRP A 9 3.11 5.07 56.82
CA TRP A 9 3.90 3.95 56.32
C TRP A 9 4.54 4.26 54.96
N VAL A 10 3.79 4.84 54.01
CA VAL A 10 4.29 5.21 52.68
C VAL A 10 5.51 6.12 52.78
N ASP A 11 5.53 7.07 53.72
CA ASP A 11 6.66 7.98 53.92
C ASP A 11 7.96 7.28 54.36
N THR A 12 7.86 6.10 54.97
CA THR A 12 9.01 5.36 55.53
C THR A 12 9.33 4.06 54.78
N ALA A 13 8.43 3.60 53.91
CA ALA A 13 8.55 2.34 53.17
C ALA A 13 9.57 2.43 52.01
N SER A 14 10.23 1.31 51.71
CA SER A 14 11.09 1.21 50.54
C SER A 14 10.28 1.29 49.24
N VAL A 15 10.90 1.69 48.13
CA VAL A 15 10.21 1.77 46.82
C VAL A 15 9.59 0.42 46.45
N SER A 16 10.29 -0.69 46.70
CA SER A 16 9.78 -2.05 46.44
C SER A 16 8.51 -2.35 47.24
N ASP A 17 8.48 -1.98 48.52
CA ASP A 17 7.30 -2.22 49.35
C ASP A 17 6.12 -1.38 48.88
N ARG A 18 6.37 -0.11 48.52
CA ARG A 18 5.34 0.78 47.96
C ARG A 18 4.79 0.28 46.63
N VAL A 19 5.64 -0.25 45.75
CA VAL A 19 5.22 -0.90 44.50
C VAL A 19 4.28 -2.07 44.81
N GLN A 20 4.67 -2.97 45.72
CA GLN A 20 3.84 -4.13 46.07
C GLN A 20 2.50 -3.71 46.70
N ALA A 21 2.51 -2.73 47.60
CA ALA A 21 1.30 -2.23 48.23
C ALA A 21 0.37 -1.52 47.24
N THR A 22 0.93 -0.71 46.33
CA THR A 22 0.17 -0.02 45.29
C THR A 22 -0.48 -1.01 44.34
N ASN A 23 0.26 -2.04 43.92
CA ASN A 23 -0.29 -3.13 43.11
C ASN A 23 -1.45 -3.83 43.83
N ALA A 24 -1.25 -4.21 45.09
CA ALA A 24 -2.26 -4.88 45.89
C ALA A 24 -3.51 -4.02 46.09
N LEU A 25 -3.34 -2.73 46.36
CA LEU A 25 -4.42 -1.76 46.50
C LEU A 25 -5.23 -1.62 45.20
N ALA A 26 -4.56 -1.41 44.07
CA ALA A 26 -5.22 -1.29 42.78
C ALA A 26 -5.98 -2.57 42.40
N ARG A 27 -5.41 -3.75 42.70
CA ARG A 27 -6.08 -5.03 42.45
C ARG A 27 -7.27 -5.23 43.38
N ALA A 28 -7.15 -4.87 44.66
CA ALA A 28 -8.25 -4.92 45.60
C ALA A 28 -9.41 -4.00 45.16
N PHE A 29 -9.09 -2.79 44.68
CA PHE A 29 -10.10 -1.87 44.15
C PHE A 29 -10.90 -2.46 42.98
N LEU A 30 -10.24 -3.23 42.10
CA LEU A 30 -10.88 -3.82 40.92
C LEU A 30 -11.59 -5.16 41.18
N LEU A 31 -11.04 -6.01 42.05
CA LEU A 31 -11.43 -7.41 42.17
C LEU A 31 -12.16 -7.74 43.47
N SER A 32 -12.00 -6.93 44.52
CA SER A 32 -12.64 -7.19 45.81
C SER A 32 -14.02 -6.54 45.89
N ASP A 33 -14.91 -7.19 46.65
CA ASP A 33 -16.22 -6.64 46.98
C ASP A 33 -16.08 -5.67 48.16
N LEU A 34 -15.64 -4.44 47.85
CA LEU A 34 -15.44 -3.37 48.83
C LEU A 34 -16.76 -2.65 49.10
N GLU A 35 -17.03 -2.38 50.38
CA GLU A 35 -18.12 -1.47 50.77
C GLU A 35 -17.83 -0.04 50.25
N ASP A 36 -18.87 0.78 50.10
CA ASP A 36 -18.75 2.12 49.49
C ASP A 36 -17.68 3.00 50.18
N GLU A 37 -17.61 2.96 51.52
CA GLU A 37 -16.63 3.72 52.32
C GLU A 37 -15.19 3.19 52.12
N GLU A 38 -15.01 1.87 51.99
CA GLU A 38 -13.71 1.25 51.72
C GLU A 38 -13.25 1.55 50.29
N ARG A 39 -14.18 1.56 49.34
CA ARG A 39 -13.92 1.92 47.94
C ARG A 39 -13.49 3.38 47.83
N GLU A 40 -14.19 4.30 48.50
CA GLU A 40 -13.82 5.71 48.57
C GLU A 40 -12.43 5.89 49.20
N SER A 41 -12.15 5.17 50.28
CA SER A 41 -10.83 5.20 50.93
C SER A 41 -9.70 4.68 50.03
N ALA A 42 -9.95 3.60 49.27
CA ALA A 42 -8.99 3.04 48.33
C ALA A 42 -8.73 3.98 47.15
N GLU A 43 -9.77 4.63 46.62
CA GLU A 43 -9.65 5.64 45.57
C GLU A 43 -8.86 6.87 46.06
N ALA A 44 -9.10 7.34 47.27
CA ALA A 44 -8.34 8.42 47.89
C ALA A 44 -6.85 8.05 48.05
N ALA A 45 -6.56 6.83 48.50
CA ALA A 45 -5.19 6.34 48.61
C ALA A 45 -4.47 6.22 47.26
N MET A 46 -5.14 5.70 46.22
CA MET A 46 -4.58 5.67 44.86
C MET A 46 -4.37 7.08 44.28
N THR A 47 -5.27 8.02 44.59
CA THR A 47 -5.13 9.42 44.16
C THR A 47 -3.88 10.06 44.76
N LEU A 48 -3.55 9.76 46.01
CA LEU A 48 -2.31 10.23 46.62
C LEU A 48 -1.07 9.58 45.98
N LEU A 49 -1.13 8.28 45.65
CA LEU A 49 -0.01 7.56 45.04
C LEU A 49 0.38 8.10 43.64
N LEU A 50 -0.48 8.88 43.00
CA LEU A 50 -0.13 9.65 41.79
C LEU A 50 1.02 10.63 42.02
N GLU A 51 1.22 11.09 43.26
CA GLU A 51 2.29 12.01 43.65
C GLU A 51 3.55 11.29 44.16
N ASP A 52 3.60 9.94 44.11
CA ASP A 52 4.80 9.20 44.54
C ASP A 52 6.00 9.61 43.67
N PRO A 53 7.17 9.95 44.26
CA PRO A 53 8.33 10.37 43.49
C PRO A 53 8.89 9.27 42.59
N SER A 54 8.65 7.99 42.90
CA SER A 54 9.12 6.86 42.10
C SER A 54 8.17 6.55 40.94
N PRO A 55 8.64 6.58 39.67
CA PRO A 55 7.82 6.16 38.54
C PRO A 55 7.44 4.67 38.63
N ASP A 56 8.22 3.82 39.28
CA ASP A 56 7.91 2.39 39.43
C ASP A 56 6.62 2.17 40.23
N VAL A 57 6.35 3.01 41.23
CA VAL A 57 5.14 2.94 42.04
C VAL A 57 3.92 3.30 41.20
N ARG A 58 4.01 4.41 40.45
CA ARG A 58 2.94 4.89 39.56
C ARG A 58 2.71 3.93 38.38
N LEU A 59 3.77 3.34 37.83
CA LEU A 59 3.70 2.29 36.81
C LEU A 59 2.98 1.05 37.34
N SER A 60 3.25 0.64 38.58
CA SER A 60 2.57 -0.51 39.19
C SER A 60 1.06 -0.31 39.31
N MET A 61 0.63 0.93 39.57
CA MET A 61 -0.79 1.30 39.54
C MET A 61 -1.34 1.26 38.11
N ALA A 62 -0.60 1.82 37.15
CA ALA A 62 -0.98 1.85 35.75
C ALA A 62 -1.15 0.44 35.16
N ASP A 63 -0.25 -0.49 35.44
CA ASP A 63 -0.32 -1.89 34.97
C ASP A 63 -1.63 -2.58 35.35
N VAL A 64 -2.13 -2.29 36.54
CA VAL A 64 -3.38 -2.89 37.04
C VAL A 64 -4.60 -2.19 36.44
N LEU A 65 -4.58 -0.86 36.37
CA LEU A 65 -5.75 -0.07 35.96
C LEU A 65 -5.90 0.04 34.43
N ALA A 66 -4.83 -0.17 33.66
CA ALA A 66 -4.76 0.16 32.23
C ALA A 66 -5.80 -0.55 31.34
N VAL A 67 -6.36 -1.69 31.72
CA VAL A 67 -7.35 -2.43 30.90
C VAL A 67 -8.76 -2.35 31.51
N SER A 68 -8.91 -1.73 32.68
CA SER A 68 -10.15 -1.76 33.44
C SER A 68 -11.12 -0.66 33.01
N SER A 69 -12.39 -1.04 32.79
CA SER A 69 -13.50 -0.10 32.52
C SER A 69 -14.12 0.52 33.77
N ILE A 70 -13.77 0.02 34.96
CA ILE A 70 -14.23 0.56 36.24
C ILE A 70 -13.14 1.37 36.96
N ALA A 71 -11.98 1.57 36.32
CA ALA A 71 -10.90 2.37 36.88
C ALA A 71 -11.35 3.83 37.08
N PRO A 72 -10.98 4.50 38.19
CA PRO A 72 -11.36 5.88 38.43
C PRO A 72 -10.79 6.80 37.36
N ARG A 73 -11.66 7.59 36.73
CA ARG A 73 -11.30 8.39 35.55
C ARG A 73 -10.16 9.35 35.81
N HIS A 74 -10.18 10.08 36.93
CA HIS A 74 -9.16 11.08 37.24
C HIS A 74 -7.77 10.46 37.41
N ILE A 75 -7.68 9.23 37.93
CA ILE A 75 -6.43 8.48 38.06
C ILE A 75 -5.90 8.09 36.69
N ILE A 76 -6.76 7.57 35.80
CA ILE A 76 -6.36 7.24 34.42
C ILE A 76 -5.87 8.49 33.68
N MET A 77 -6.57 9.62 33.80
CA MET A 77 -6.16 10.87 33.13
C MET A 77 -4.82 11.40 33.68
N ALA A 78 -4.58 11.28 34.98
CA ALA A 78 -3.31 11.68 35.58
C ALA A 78 -2.14 10.80 35.09
N LEU A 79 -2.32 9.47 35.08
CA LEU A 79 -1.30 8.54 34.57
C LEU A 79 -1.06 8.70 33.06
N ALA A 80 -2.08 9.11 32.29
CA ALA A 80 -1.96 9.43 30.87
C ALA A 80 -1.12 10.68 30.59
N ALA A 81 -1.02 11.60 31.56
CA ALA A 81 -0.21 12.82 31.47
C ALA A 81 1.20 12.65 32.08
N ASP A 82 1.52 11.45 32.58
CA ASP A 82 2.79 11.12 33.21
C ASP A 82 3.91 10.88 32.19
N VAL A 83 5.09 10.46 32.68
CA VAL A 83 6.25 10.10 31.86
C VAL A 83 5.90 9.04 30.80
N PRO A 84 6.60 9.02 29.65
CA PRO A 84 6.23 8.17 28.51
C PRO A 84 6.03 6.69 28.84
N GLU A 85 6.83 6.13 29.75
CA GLU A 85 6.74 4.73 30.16
C GLU A 85 5.38 4.36 30.77
N ILE A 86 4.74 5.32 31.46
CA ILE A 86 3.44 5.15 32.12
C ILE A 86 2.31 5.59 31.19
N SER A 87 2.46 6.77 30.56
CA SER A 87 1.39 7.33 29.74
C SER A 87 1.11 6.49 28.50
N THR A 88 2.13 5.93 27.84
CA THR A 88 1.92 5.06 26.67
C THR A 88 1.18 3.76 27.02
N LEU A 89 1.45 3.18 28.18
CA LEU A 89 0.75 2.00 28.68
C LEU A 89 -0.75 2.29 28.87
N ILE A 90 -1.06 3.42 29.51
CA ILE A 90 -2.44 3.84 29.78
C ILE A 90 -3.16 4.17 28.47
N ILE A 91 -2.56 5.00 27.63
CA ILE A 91 -3.16 5.47 26.38
C ILE A 91 -3.38 4.33 25.39
N SER A 92 -2.51 3.31 25.36
CA SER A 92 -2.67 2.17 24.44
C SER A 92 -3.74 1.16 24.86
N ARG A 93 -4.13 1.12 26.14
CA ARG A 93 -4.97 0.03 26.68
C ARG A 93 -6.27 0.48 27.32
N SER A 94 -6.33 1.70 27.87
CA SER A 94 -7.48 2.09 28.69
C SER A 94 -8.74 2.30 27.87
N PRO A 95 -9.87 1.68 28.27
CA PRO A 95 -11.17 1.90 27.64
C PRO A 95 -11.88 3.16 28.17
N ILE A 96 -11.27 3.89 29.12
CA ILE A 96 -11.89 5.05 29.78
C ILE A 96 -11.85 6.31 28.91
N PHE A 97 -10.92 6.39 27.95
CA PHE A 97 -10.78 7.55 27.08
C PHE A 97 -12.00 7.75 26.20
N LEU A 98 -12.42 9.01 26.08
CA LEU A 98 -13.36 9.41 25.04
C LEU A 98 -12.62 9.56 23.73
N GLU A 99 -13.32 9.31 22.62
CA GLU A 99 -12.77 9.48 21.27
C GLU A 99 -12.19 10.88 21.06
N ALA A 100 -12.89 11.93 21.54
CA ALA A 100 -12.43 13.31 21.44
C ALA A 100 -11.09 13.55 22.16
N GLU A 101 -10.86 12.88 23.30
CA GLU A 101 -9.61 13.01 24.05
C GLU A 101 -8.45 12.31 23.35
N LEU A 102 -8.70 11.16 22.72
CA LEU A 102 -7.70 10.51 21.87
C LEU A 102 -7.35 11.39 20.66
N VAL A 103 -8.34 12.05 20.06
CA VAL A 103 -8.10 13.01 18.96
C VAL A 103 -7.27 14.20 19.43
N ASP A 104 -7.56 14.75 20.62
CA ASP A 104 -6.79 15.85 21.19
C ASP A 104 -5.34 15.42 21.49
N LEU A 105 -5.15 14.24 22.07
CA LEU A 105 -3.81 13.67 22.30
C LEU A 105 -3.06 13.39 20.99
N VAL A 106 -3.76 13.03 19.91
CA VAL A 106 -3.14 12.94 18.58
C VAL A 106 -2.63 14.30 18.11
N ALA A 107 -3.32 15.40 18.44
CA ALA A 107 -2.92 16.73 18.04
C ALA A 107 -1.80 17.35 18.91
N THR A 108 -1.80 17.09 20.23
CA THR A 108 -0.92 17.77 21.19
C THR A 108 0.10 16.87 21.89
N GLY A 109 -0.11 15.56 21.87
CA GLY A 109 0.72 14.59 22.57
C GLY A 109 2.11 14.40 21.98
N ALA A 110 2.98 13.75 22.75
CA ALA A 110 4.30 13.35 22.29
C ALA A 110 4.20 12.21 21.24
N ILE A 111 5.28 11.98 20.49
CA ILE A 111 5.31 10.99 19.41
C ILE A 111 5.01 9.59 19.96
N GLU A 112 5.56 9.26 21.13
CA GLU A 112 5.37 7.97 21.81
C GLU A 112 3.89 7.74 22.15
N GLN A 113 3.20 8.79 22.61
CA GLN A 113 1.77 8.76 22.92
C GLN A 113 0.94 8.58 21.65
N GLN A 114 1.27 9.31 20.58
CA GLN A 114 0.58 9.18 19.28
C GLN A 114 0.75 7.77 18.68
N ILE A 115 1.93 7.16 18.83
CA ILE A 115 2.16 5.76 18.45
C ILE A 115 1.32 4.83 19.33
N ALA A 116 1.26 5.06 20.65
CA ALA A 116 0.43 4.27 21.55
C ALA A 116 -1.06 4.31 21.16
N ILE A 117 -1.57 5.47 20.75
CA ILE A 117 -2.92 5.62 20.20
C ILE A 117 -3.08 4.82 18.90
N ALA A 118 -2.13 4.96 17.98
CA ALA A 118 -2.16 4.27 16.68
C ALA A 118 -2.18 2.74 16.79
N CYS A 119 -1.58 2.19 17.85
CA CYS A 119 -1.49 0.75 18.12
C CYS A 119 -2.67 0.19 18.94
N ARG A 120 -3.69 1.00 19.27
CA ARG A 120 -4.87 0.54 20.01
C ARG A 120 -5.66 -0.52 19.25
N SER A 121 -6.18 -1.52 19.96
CA SER A 121 -7.02 -2.58 19.38
C SER A 121 -8.45 -2.13 19.03
N ASP A 122 -8.89 -0.98 19.56
CA ASP A 122 -10.22 -0.40 19.37
C ASP A 122 -10.17 0.94 18.61
N LEU A 123 -9.17 1.12 17.75
CA LEU A 123 -8.94 2.39 17.05
C LEU A 123 -10.10 2.76 16.12
N SER A 124 -10.82 3.83 16.47
CA SER A 124 -11.99 4.29 15.70
C SER A 124 -11.60 5.02 14.41
N PHE A 125 -12.57 5.15 13.49
CA PHE A 125 -12.40 5.89 12.24
C PHE A 125 -12.00 7.35 12.46
N ALA A 126 -12.53 8.00 13.50
CA ALA A 126 -12.26 9.41 13.76
C ALA A 126 -10.82 9.62 14.26
N VAL A 127 -10.35 8.76 15.16
CA VAL A 127 -8.96 8.81 15.65
C VAL A 127 -7.99 8.45 14.51
N ALA A 128 -8.30 7.42 13.72
CA ALA A 128 -7.50 7.07 12.55
C ALA A 128 -7.44 8.21 11.52
N ALA A 129 -8.55 8.93 11.30
CA ALA A 129 -8.56 10.12 10.46
C ALA A 129 -7.72 11.27 11.05
N ALA A 130 -7.76 11.48 12.37
CA ALA A 130 -6.91 12.46 13.05
C ALA A 130 -5.42 12.12 12.90
N ILE A 131 -5.03 10.86 13.10
CA ILE A 131 -3.65 10.39 12.91
C ILE A 131 -3.22 10.65 11.46
N ALA A 132 -4.06 10.30 10.49
CA ALA A 132 -3.78 10.55 9.08
C ALA A 132 -3.64 12.05 8.74
N GLU A 133 -4.38 12.92 9.42
CA GLU A 133 -4.40 14.36 9.16
C GLU A 133 -3.23 15.12 9.78
N VAL A 134 -2.91 14.86 11.06
CA VAL A 134 -1.90 15.63 11.82
C VAL A 134 -0.79 14.77 12.44
N GLY A 135 -0.98 13.47 12.60
CA GLY A 135 -0.01 12.59 13.25
C GLY A 135 1.35 12.55 12.54
N PRO A 136 2.44 12.25 13.26
CA PRO A 136 3.77 12.09 12.69
C PRO A 136 3.88 10.80 11.88
N ARG A 137 4.99 10.64 11.16
CA ARG A 137 5.23 9.49 10.29
C ARG A 137 5.17 8.17 11.07
N GLU A 138 5.75 8.14 12.26
CA GLU A 138 5.87 6.96 13.12
C GLU A 138 4.49 6.48 13.58
N ALA A 139 3.62 7.39 14.01
CA ALA A 139 2.25 7.06 14.38
C ALA A 139 1.41 6.63 13.17
N CYS A 140 1.60 7.27 12.02
CA CYS A 140 0.95 6.86 10.77
C CYS A 140 1.35 5.44 10.35
N LEU A 141 2.64 5.09 10.49
CA LEU A 141 3.14 3.75 10.20
C LEU A 141 2.59 2.73 11.21
N GLY A 142 2.61 3.05 12.51
CA GLY A 142 2.00 2.21 13.55
C GLY A 142 0.53 1.92 13.27
N MET A 143 -0.23 2.92 12.83
CA MET A 143 -1.63 2.76 12.43
C MET A 143 -1.78 1.86 11.20
N LEU A 144 -0.93 2.00 10.18
CA LEU A 144 -1.02 1.17 8.97
C LEU A 144 -0.69 -0.31 9.22
N LEU A 145 0.23 -0.56 10.14
CA LEU A 145 0.64 -1.90 10.59
C LEU A 145 -0.34 -2.53 11.58
N ASN A 146 -1.21 -1.73 12.20
CA ASN A 146 -2.21 -2.22 13.14
C ASN A 146 -3.38 -2.90 12.38
N PRO A 147 -3.59 -4.22 12.54
CA PRO A 147 -4.69 -4.92 11.87
C PRO A 147 -6.08 -4.46 12.32
N ALA A 148 -6.19 -3.90 13.53
CA ALA A 148 -7.44 -3.38 14.07
C ALA A 148 -7.75 -1.95 13.59
N ALA A 149 -6.79 -1.26 12.97
CA ALA A 149 -6.98 0.11 12.53
C ALA A 149 -7.92 0.19 11.33
N ASN A 150 -9.11 0.74 11.56
CA ASN A 150 -10.10 0.91 10.50
C ASN A 150 -9.84 2.22 9.73
N CYS A 151 -8.98 2.15 8.72
CA CYS A 151 -8.59 3.30 7.91
C CYS A 151 -9.55 3.51 6.74
N SER A 152 -10.21 4.67 6.70
CA SER A 152 -11.02 5.03 5.53
C SER A 152 -10.15 5.29 4.29
N ALA A 153 -10.72 5.11 3.10
CA ALA A 153 -10.04 5.41 1.84
C ALA A 153 -9.57 6.88 1.74
N LYS A 154 -10.31 7.81 2.37
CA LYS A 154 -9.92 9.23 2.49
C LYS A 154 -8.71 9.42 3.41
N SER A 155 -8.67 8.70 4.52
CA SER A 155 -7.52 8.72 5.45
C SER A 155 -6.27 8.18 4.75
N MET A 156 -6.39 7.08 4.01
CA MET A 156 -5.29 6.54 3.20
C MET A 156 -4.82 7.53 2.11
N HIS A 157 -5.74 8.21 1.44
CA HIS A 157 -5.40 9.28 0.50
C HIS A 157 -4.63 10.41 1.19
N ARG A 158 -5.03 10.80 2.40
CA ARG A 158 -4.35 11.83 3.18
C ARG A 158 -2.94 11.43 3.59
N LEU A 159 -2.75 10.17 4.00
CA LEU A 159 -1.43 9.59 4.27
C LEU A 159 -0.53 9.64 3.03
N ALA A 160 -1.05 9.25 1.86
CA ALA A 160 -0.31 9.32 0.60
C ALA A 160 0.13 10.76 0.26
N GLN A 161 -0.73 11.75 0.50
CA GLN A 161 -0.40 13.16 0.28
C GLN A 161 0.73 13.66 1.18
N ARG A 162 0.67 13.34 2.48
CA ARG A 162 1.63 13.84 3.48
C ARG A 162 2.93 13.05 3.49
N HIS A 163 2.84 11.73 3.42
CA HIS A 163 3.95 10.82 3.67
C HIS A 163 4.25 9.82 2.54
N GLY A 164 3.63 9.95 1.35
CA GLY A 164 3.84 9.03 0.22
C GLY A 164 5.28 8.95 -0.31
N GLU A 165 6.17 9.88 0.06
CA GLU A 165 7.60 9.80 -0.26
C GLU A 165 8.33 8.78 0.60
N ALA A 166 7.86 8.55 1.83
CA ALA A 166 8.42 7.56 2.75
C ALA A 166 8.12 6.13 2.25
N ALA A 167 9.18 5.33 2.11
CA ALA A 167 9.08 4.00 1.48
C ALA A 167 8.27 3.00 2.31
N ASP A 168 8.46 3.01 3.63
CA ASP A 168 7.68 2.23 4.60
C ASP A 168 6.18 2.49 4.48
N ILE A 169 5.74 3.74 4.56
CA ILE A 169 4.32 4.10 4.45
C ILE A 169 3.76 3.76 3.07
N ARG A 170 4.49 4.08 2.01
CA ARG A 170 4.04 3.78 0.64
C ARG A 170 3.86 2.28 0.41
N ASN A 171 4.78 1.46 0.90
CA ASN A 171 4.68 0.00 0.78
C ASN A 171 3.47 -0.55 1.54
N GLU A 172 3.21 -0.05 2.75
CA GLU A 172 2.01 -0.47 3.51
C GLU A 172 0.71 -0.01 2.85
N LEU A 173 0.68 1.16 2.20
CA LEU A 173 -0.49 1.63 1.46
C LEU A 173 -0.78 0.79 0.21
N PHE A 174 0.25 0.35 -0.54
CA PHE A 174 0.06 -0.51 -1.71
C PHE A 174 -0.49 -1.90 -1.37
N LYS A 175 -0.29 -2.39 -0.14
CA LYS A 175 -0.87 -3.65 0.32
C LYS A 175 -2.37 -3.57 0.61
N LYS A 176 -2.97 -2.37 0.67
CA LYS A 176 -4.38 -2.20 1.04
C LYS A 176 -5.28 -2.34 -0.19
N GLU A 177 -6.25 -3.25 -0.11
CA GLU A 177 -7.19 -3.56 -1.20
C GLU A 177 -8.12 -2.38 -1.55
N ASN A 178 -8.50 -1.56 -0.57
CA ASN A 178 -9.50 -0.48 -0.72
C ASN A 178 -8.88 0.87 -1.10
N LEU A 179 -7.81 0.88 -1.88
CA LEU A 179 -7.13 2.11 -2.28
C LEU A 179 -7.85 2.78 -3.45
N LEU A 180 -8.19 4.07 -3.30
CA LEU A 180 -8.76 4.84 -4.41
C LEU A 180 -7.75 4.92 -5.57
N ALA A 181 -8.24 4.83 -6.81
CA ALA A 181 -7.40 4.95 -8.00
C ALA A 181 -6.58 6.26 -8.02
N GLU A 182 -7.15 7.37 -7.56
CA GLU A 182 -6.41 8.64 -7.43
C GLU A 182 -5.27 8.58 -6.40
N THR A 183 -5.44 7.80 -5.33
CA THR A 183 -4.38 7.56 -4.34
C THR A 183 -3.28 6.69 -4.94
N HIS A 184 -3.65 5.67 -5.71
CA HIS A 184 -2.68 4.80 -6.38
C HIS A 184 -1.82 5.59 -7.37
N ILE A 185 -2.45 6.45 -8.19
CA ILE A 185 -1.74 7.36 -9.10
C ILE A 185 -0.77 8.27 -8.32
N LEU A 186 -1.23 8.88 -7.23
CA LEU A 186 -0.39 9.74 -6.39
C LEU A 186 0.83 8.99 -5.83
N LEU A 187 0.66 7.75 -5.35
CA LEU A 187 1.76 6.95 -4.83
C LEU A 187 2.77 6.57 -5.92
N VAL A 188 2.30 6.22 -7.12
CA VAL A 188 3.15 5.96 -8.29
C VAL A 188 3.96 7.21 -8.66
N GLU A 189 3.36 8.40 -8.62
CA GLU A 189 4.09 9.65 -8.87
C GLU A 189 5.16 9.93 -7.81
N LYS A 190 4.86 9.67 -6.53
CA LYS A 190 5.83 9.82 -5.44
C LYS A 190 6.97 8.83 -5.58
N LEU A 191 6.68 7.58 -5.94
CA LEU A 191 7.69 6.56 -6.26
C LEU A 191 8.56 7.00 -7.44
N GLY A 192 7.95 7.45 -8.53
CA GLY A 192 8.66 7.97 -9.70
C GLY A 192 9.59 9.13 -9.34
N THR A 193 9.14 10.06 -8.49
CA THR A 193 9.98 11.17 -8.01
C THR A 193 11.20 10.65 -7.23
N SER A 194 11.02 9.66 -6.36
CA SER A 194 12.12 9.05 -5.61
C SER A 194 13.11 8.29 -6.49
N LEU A 195 12.61 7.55 -7.48
CA LEU A 195 13.44 6.86 -8.47
C LEU A 195 14.22 7.86 -9.34
N ASN A 196 13.60 8.97 -9.73
CA ASN A 196 14.28 10.02 -10.50
C ASN A 196 15.49 10.56 -9.74
N LYS A 197 15.29 10.92 -8.47
CA LYS A 197 16.37 11.39 -7.57
C LYS A 197 17.50 10.36 -7.46
N LEU A 198 17.17 9.07 -7.31
CA LEU A 198 18.15 8.00 -7.23
C LEU A 198 18.98 7.91 -8.52
N VAL A 199 18.32 7.73 -9.66
CA VAL A 199 18.95 7.52 -10.97
C VAL A 199 19.82 8.72 -11.36
N THR A 200 19.35 9.94 -11.10
CA THR A 200 20.11 11.16 -11.40
C THR A 200 21.29 11.35 -10.44
N SER A 201 21.14 11.05 -9.14
CA SER A 201 22.24 11.14 -8.17
C SER A 201 23.38 10.14 -8.47
N ARG A 202 23.03 8.99 -9.05
CA ARG A 202 23.99 7.97 -9.47
C ARG A 202 24.54 8.18 -10.88
N SER A 203 24.09 9.22 -11.59
CA SER A 203 24.47 9.52 -12.98
C SER A 203 24.19 8.37 -13.97
N TRP A 204 23.23 7.47 -13.66
CA TRP A 204 22.87 6.36 -14.56
C TRP A 204 22.15 6.86 -15.81
N LEU A 205 21.35 7.93 -15.69
CA LEU A 205 20.72 8.61 -16.81
C LEU A 205 20.91 10.12 -16.68
N SER A 206 20.96 10.81 -17.83
CA SER A 206 20.82 12.26 -17.86
C SER A 206 19.45 12.66 -17.29
N SER A 207 19.37 13.77 -16.55
CA SER A 207 18.11 14.28 -15.96
C SER A 207 16.96 14.32 -16.96
N ARG A 208 17.17 14.82 -18.18
CA ARG A 208 16.13 14.86 -19.22
C ARG A 208 15.57 13.46 -19.58
N LYS A 209 16.45 12.47 -19.78
CA LYS A 209 16.04 11.09 -20.08
C LYS A 209 15.30 10.44 -18.90
N ALA A 210 15.78 10.67 -17.67
CA ALA A 210 15.12 10.16 -16.46
C ALA A 210 13.71 10.75 -16.31
N ASP A 211 13.56 12.07 -16.51
CA ASP A 211 12.25 12.75 -16.47
C ASP A 211 11.28 12.20 -17.51
N ASP A 212 11.72 12.06 -18.76
CA ASP A 212 10.88 11.58 -19.85
C ASP A 212 10.51 10.09 -19.69
N CYS A 213 11.42 9.27 -19.14
CA CYS A 213 11.14 7.87 -18.82
C CYS A 213 10.09 7.75 -17.72
N ILE A 214 10.35 8.40 -16.57
CA ILE A 214 9.48 8.31 -15.38
C ILE A 214 8.11 8.92 -15.64
N ARG A 215 8.04 10.05 -16.37
CA ARG A 215 6.75 10.61 -16.80
C ARG A 215 5.98 9.63 -17.66
N GLY A 216 6.64 8.98 -18.62
CA GLY A 216 6.02 7.96 -19.47
C GLY A 216 5.48 6.77 -18.67
N ALA A 217 6.26 6.27 -17.71
CA ALA A 217 5.86 5.17 -16.83
C ALA A 217 4.68 5.55 -15.92
N CYS A 218 4.71 6.76 -15.33
CA CYS A 218 3.59 7.27 -14.53
C CYS A 218 2.31 7.46 -15.37
N ASP A 219 2.43 8.02 -16.58
CA ASP A 219 1.31 8.17 -17.51
C ASP A 219 0.71 6.79 -17.87
N LYS A 220 1.56 5.80 -18.16
CA LYS A 220 1.16 4.42 -18.46
C LYS A 220 0.42 3.78 -17.28
N ALA A 221 0.96 3.88 -16.07
CA ALA A 221 0.34 3.36 -14.86
C ALA A 221 -1.02 4.02 -14.59
N ALA A 222 -1.11 5.35 -14.70
CA ALA A 222 -2.36 6.07 -14.52
C ALA A 222 -3.44 5.68 -15.53
N ILE A 223 -3.05 5.49 -16.80
CA ILE A 223 -3.98 5.04 -17.85
C ILE A 223 -4.44 3.59 -17.59
N GLY A 224 -3.52 2.71 -17.17
CA GLY A 224 -3.84 1.32 -16.83
C GLY A 224 -4.84 1.21 -15.66
N LEU A 225 -4.66 2.03 -14.63
CA LEU A 225 -5.58 2.08 -13.49
C LEU A 225 -6.98 2.54 -13.88
N VAL A 226 -7.08 3.54 -14.76
CA VAL A 226 -8.37 4.02 -15.27
C VAL A 226 -9.04 2.98 -16.17
N ALA A 227 -8.28 2.19 -16.93
CA ALA A 227 -8.81 1.13 -17.80
C ALA A 227 -9.60 0.07 -17.01
N ASN A 228 -9.22 -0.18 -15.75
CA ASN A 228 -9.85 -1.17 -14.88
C ASN A 228 -10.88 -0.57 -13.91
N ALA A 229 -11.15 0.73 -14.00
CA ALA A 229 -12.04 1.44 -13.08
C ALA A 229 -13.49 1.51 -13.60
N ASP A 230 -14.45 1.55 -12.67
CA ASP A 230 -15.86 1.81 -12.99
C ASP A 230 -16.07 3.25 -13.51
N GLU A 231 -17.13 3.49 -14.28
CA GLU A 231 -17.39 4.80 -14.90
C GLU A 231 -17.41 5.98 -13.91
N VAL A 232 -17.95 5.76 -12.71
CA VAL A 232 -18.03 6.80 -11.65
C VAL A 232 -16.63 7.16 -11.13
N ASP A 233 -15.72 6.19 -11.09
CA ASP A 233 -14.35 6.39 -10.64
C ASP A 233 -13.49 7.04 -11.72
N VAL A 234 -13.78 6.80 -13.01
CA VAL A 234 -13.12 7.51 -14.11
C VAL A 234 -13.32 9.03 -13.99
N ASP A 235 -14.55 9.50 -13.76
CA ASP A 235 -14.82 10.95 -13.65
C ASP A 235 -14.10 11.59 -12.46
N ARG A 236 -14.00 10.86 -11.33
CA ARG A 236 -13.25 11.29 -10.13
C ARG A 236 -11.76 11.36 -10.41
N VAL A 237 -11.19 10.31 -11.00
CA VAL A 237 -9.76 10.25 -11.35
C VAL A 237 -9.40 11.35 -12.34
N VAL A 238 -10.19 11.56 -13.40
CA VAL A 238 -9.97 12.66 -14.35
C VAL A 238 -10.03 14.01 -13.67
N SER A 239 -10.99 14.22 -12.76
CA SER A 239 -11.07 15.47 -11.98
C SER A 239 -9.81 15.69 -11.14
N SER A 240 -9.28 14.63 -10.53
CA SER A 240 -8.06 14.64 -9.73
C SER A 240 -6.83 14.97 -10.58
N LEU A 241 -6.69 14.32 -11.75
CA LEU A 241 -5.62 14.58 -12.72
C LEU A 241 -5.66 16.01 -13.27
N ILE A 242 -6.84 16.57 -13.54
CA ILE A 242 -7.00 17.96 -13.99
C ILE A 242 -6.60 18.94 -12.88
N LYS A 243 -7.09 18.74 -11.65
CA LYS A 243 -6.71 19.58 -10.49
C LYS A 243 -5.19 19.54 -10.25
N GLY A 244 -4.57 18.37 -10.42
CA GLY A 244 -3.13 18.18 -10.35
C GLY A 244 -2.33 18.68 -11.56
N LYS A 245 -3.00 19.21 -12.60
CA LYS A 245 -2.40 19.63 -13.88
C LYS A 245 -1.57 18.51 -14.55
N LYS A 246 -2.02 17.27 -14.43
CA LYS A 246 -1.33 16.07 -14.93
C LYS A 246 -1.77 15.66 -16.33
N ILE A 247 -2.91 16.16 -16.79
CA ILE A 247 -3.36 15.92 -18.16
C ILE A 247 -2.54 16.76 -19.14
N SER A 248 -1.64 16.09 -19.85
CA SER A 248 -0.81 16.65 -20.93
C SER A 248 -1.25 16.14 -22.30
N THR A 249 -0.78 16.80 -23.36
CA THR A 249 -1.00 16.32 -24.74
C THR A 249 -0.43 14.91 -24.94
N SER A 250 0.73 14.61 -24.35
CA SER A 250 1.33 13.27 -24.42
C SER A 250 0.53 12.22 -23.66
N PHE A 251 -0.03 12.59 -22.50
CA PHE A 251 -0.91 11.72 -21.72
C PHE A 251 -2.17 11.35 -22.51
N LEU A 252 -2.86 12.34 -23.11
CA LEU A 252 -4.05 12.09 -23.91
C LEU A 252 -3.76 11.31 -25.19
N LEU A 253 -2.61 11.57 -25.82
CA LEU A 253 -2.19 10.81 -27.00
C LEU A 253 -1.88 9.36 -26.65
N ARG A 254 -1.21 9.12 -25.51
CA ARG A 254 -1.01 7.77 -24.99
C ARG A 254 -2.35 7.09 -24.73
N ALA A 255 -3.28 7.76 -24.03
CA ALA A 255 -4.60 7.21 -23.73
C ALA A 255 -5.36 6.77 -24.99
N ILE A 256 -5.34 7.58 -26.06
CA ILE A 256 -6.02 7.21 -27.29
C ILE A 256 -5.30 6.11 -28.07
N CYS A 257 -3.97 6.10 -28.08
CA CYS A 257 -3.17 5.07 -28.75
C CYS A 257 -3.28 3.70 -28.04
N THR A 258 -3.39 3.69 -26.70
CA THR A 258 -3.57 2.46 -25.90
C THR A 258 -5.03 2.00 -25.84
N GLY A 259 -5.98 2.75 -26.41
CA GLY A 259 -7.39 2.36 -26.52
C GLY A 259 -8.29 2.81 -25.37
N ASN A 260 -7.80 3.66 -24.49
CA ASN A 260 -8.58 4.28 -23.42
C ASN A 260 -9.37 5.50 -23.94
N ILE A 261 -10.32 5.24 -24.85
CA ILE A 261 -11.18 6.26 -25.46
C ILE A 261 -12.08 6.92 -24.41
N THR A 262 -12.55 6.17 -23.41
CA THR A 262 -13.36 6.69 -22.30
C THR A 262 -12.60 7.77 -21.52
N LEU A 263 -11.36 7.48 -21.11
CA LEU A 263 -10.49 8.46 -20.43
C LEU A 263 -10.30 9.72 -21.29
N PHE A 264 -10.05 9.55 -22.59
CA PHE A 264 -9.91 10.68 -23.52
C PHE A 264 -11.20 11.51 -23.63
N ALA A 265 -12.35 10.86 -23.77
CA ALA A 265 -13.67 11.51 -23.86
C ALA A 265 -14.02 12.28 -22.58
N ARG A 266 -13.80 11.66 -21.41
CA ARG A 266 -14.05 12.29 -20.10
C ARG A 266 -13.10 13.45 -19.84
N SER A 267 -11.83 13.32 -20.23
CA SER A 267 -10.86 14.42 -20.18
C SER A 267 -11.30 15.61 -21.04
N LEU A 268 -11.67 15.37 -22.30
CA LEU A 268 -12.18 16.43 -23.18
C LEU A 268 -13.47 17.06 -22.64
N SER A 269 -14.38 16.25 -22.12
CA SER A 269 -15.64 16.70 -21.50
C SER A 269 -15.38 17.70 -20.38
N GLN A 270 -14.52 17.33 -19.41
CA GLN A 270 -14.23 18.17 -18.26
C GLN A 270 -13.40 19.42 -18.64
N LEU A 271 -12.38 19.27 -19.50
CA LEU A 271 -11.55 20.40 -19.95
C LEU A 271 -12.34 21.42 -20.78
N SER A 272 -13.24 20.96 -21.66
CA SER A 272 -14.04 21.84 -22.53
C SER A 272 -15.38 22.27 -21.91
N GLN A 273 -15.75 21.72 -20.75
CA GLN A 273 -17.06 21.89 -20.10
C GLN A 273 -18.24 21.54 -21.03
N ILE A 274 -18.09 20.47 -21.82
CA ILE A 274 -19.13 19.96 -22.71
C ILE A 274 -19.57 18.60 -22.18
N PRO A 275 -20.88 18.27 -22.12
CA PRO A 275 -21.34 17.00 -21.56
C PRO A 275 -20.70 15.78 -22.23
N ALA A 276 -20.28 14.80 -21.42
CA ALA A 276 -19.57 13.58 -21.86
C ALA A 276 -20.26 12.87 -23.02
N ARG A 277 -21.58 12.64 -22.91
CA ARG A 277 -22.40 12.02 -23.98
C ARG A 277 -22.26 12.73 -25.34
N ARG A 278 -22.11 14.06 -25.33
CA ARG A 278 -21.95 14.85 -26.56
C ARG A 278 -20.56 14.66 -27.15
N VAL A 279 -19.52 14.63 -26.30
CA VAL A 279 -18.14 14.36 -26.72
C VAL A 279 -18.02 12.94 -27.27
N GLU A 280 -18.55 11.94 -26.57
CA GLU A 280 -18.60 10.55 -27.02
C GLU A 280 -19.30 10.41 -28.37
N ALA A 281 -20.44 11.08 -28.57
CA ALA A 281 -21.11 11.12 -29.86
C ALA A 281 -20.26 11.79 -30.97
N MET A 282 -19.45 12.79 -30.66
CA MET A 282 -18.51 13.38 -31.62
C MET A 282 -17.33 12.46 -31.93
N LEU A 283 -16.89 11.65 -30.96
CA LEU A 283 -15.83 10.65 -31.15
C LEU A 283 -16.34 9.45 -31.95
N ALA A 284 -17.60 9.05 -31.79
CA ALA A 284 -18.21 7.97 -32.56
C ALA A 284 -18.49 8.36 -34.02
N ASN A 285 -18.90 9.62 -34.27
CA ASN A 285 -19.32 10.09 -35.60
C ASN A 285 -18.22 10.89 -36.31
N ASP A 286 -18.18 10.85 -37.65
CA ASP A 286 -17.22 11.64 -38.44
C ASP A 286 -17.57 13.14 -38.53
N LYS A 287 -17.55 13.82 -37.38
CA LYS A 287 -17.83 15.26 -37.24
C LYS A 287 -16.55 16.02 -36.89
N GLN A 288 -15.62 16.07 -37.83
CA GLN A 288 -14.29 16.67 -37.63
C GLN A 288 -14.33 18.12 -37.13
N ALA A 289 -15.22 18.96 -37.69
CA ALA A 289 -15.36 20.35 -37.29
C ALA A 289 -15.84 20.50 -35.83
N ALA A 290 -16.76 19.64 -35.40
CA ALA A 290 -17.27 19.63 -34.04
C ALA A 290 -16.20 19.16 -33.06
N LEU A 291 -15.47 18.09 -33.39
CA LEU A 291 -14.35 17.59 -32.61
C LEU A 291 -13.24 18.64 -32.47
N ARG A 292 -12.92 19.37 -33.55
CA ARG A 292 -11.93 20.46 -33.51
C ARG A 292 -12.35 21.55 -32.53
N ALA A 293 -13.62 21.98 -32.56
CA ALA A 293 -14.13 22.98 -31.63
C ALA A 293 -14.00 22.54 -30.16
N VAL A 294 -14.28 21.26 -29.84
CA VAL A 294 -14.09 20.72 -28.49
C VAL A 294 -12.61 20.67 -28.11
N TYR A 295 -11.76 20.23 -29.03
CA TYR A 295 -10.31 20.13 -28.83
C TYR A 295 -9.67 21.49 -28.53
N THR A 296 -10.00 22.51 -29.32
CA THR A 296 -9.52 23.89 -29.10
C THR A 296 -10.05 24.43 -27.78
N LYS A 297 -11.33 24.19 -27.45
CA LYS A 297 -11.93 24.61 -26.16
C LYS A 297 -11.31 23.91 -24.96
N ALA A 298 -10.81 22.68 -25.12
CA ALA A 298 -10.06 21.95 -24.10
C ALA A 298 -8.64 22.50 -23.89
N GLY A 299 -8.19 23.47 -24.68
CA GLY A 299 -6.86 24.10 -24.54
C GLY A 299 -5.69 23.27 -25.05
N LEU A 300 -5.96 22.28 -25.92
CA LEU A 300 -4.93 21.42 -26.49
C LEU A 300 -4.27 22.06 -27.72
N PRO A 301 -3.00 21.73 -28.02
CA PRO A 301 -2.25 22.44 -29.05
C PRO A 301 -2.67 22.01 -30.47
N GLU A 302 -2.98 22.99 -31.33
CA GLU A 302 -3.52 22.77 -32.68
C GLU A 302 -2.62 21.90 -33.58
N ASN A 303 -1.29 21.94 -33.37
CA ASN A 303 -0.35 21.12 -34.15
C ASN A 303 -0.53 19.61 -33.93
N ALA A 304 -1.04 19.19 -32.78
CA ALA A 304 -1.29 17.78 -32.48
C ALA A 304 -2.66 17.29 -32.93
N PHE A 305 -3.59 18.18 -33.31
CA PHE A 305 -4.97 17.82 -33.67
C PHE A 305 -5.03 16.78 -34.81
N GLY A 306 -4.18 16.91 -35.83
CA GLY A 306 -4.15 15.96 -36.95
C GLY A 306 -3.80 14.53 -36.54
N VAL A 307 -2.98 14.36 -35.51
CA VAL A 307 -2.62 13.05 -34.97
C VAL A 307 -3.78 12.43 -34.20
N PHE A 308 -4.45 13.21 -33.34
CA PHE A 308 -5.66 12.74 -32.64
C PHE A 308 -6.75 12.33 -33.62
N LEU A 309 -6.98 13.14 -34.66
CA LEU A 309 -7.97 12.84 -35.69
C LEU A 309 -7.64 11.53 -36.44
N SER A 310 -6.35 11.31 -36.76
CA SER A 310 -5.89 10.07 -37.39
C SER A 310 -6.14 8.86 -36.48
N ALA A 311 -5.89 9.00 -35.16
CA ALA A 311 -6.10 7.93 -34.19
C ALA A 311 -7.57 7.55 -34.07
N ILE A 312 -8.45 8.55 -33.96
CA ILE A 312 -9.89 8.35 -33.88
C ILE A 312 -10.41 7.69 -35.16
N SER A 313 -9.93 8.13 -36.32
CA SER A 313 -10.33 7.58 -37.62
C SER A 313 -9.90 6.12 -37.77
N ALA A 314 -8.69 5.78 -37.33
CA ALA A 314 -8.19 4.40 -37.30
C ALA A 314 -9.03 3.52 -36.36
N TRP A 315 -9.35 3.99 -35.14
CA TRP A 315 -10.24 3.29 -34.21
C TRP A 315 -11.60 2.98 -34.85
N ARG A 316 -12.28 3.98 -35.44
CA ARG A 316 -13.58 3.78 -36.09
C ARG A 316 -13.51 2.73 -37.21
N ARG A 317 -12.50 2.82 -38.05
CA ARG A 317 -12.35 1.90 -39.19
C ARG A 317 -12.06 0.48 -38.73
N LEU A 318 -11.14 0.30 -37.78
CA LEU A 318 -10.75 -1.03 -37.29
C LEU A 318 -11.88 -1.70 -36.50
N LEU A 319 -12.58 -0.96 -35.63
CA LEU A 319 -13.76 -1.45 -34.91
C LEU A 319 -14.90 -1.86 -35.85
N SER A 320 -15.01 -1.21 -37.01
CA SER A 320 -16.01 -1.57 -38.04
C SER A 320 -15.58 -2.76 -38.91
N SER A 321 -14.28 -3.11 -38.95
CA SER A 321 -13.74 -4.10 -39.90
C SER A 321 -13.65 -5.51 -39.33
N ASP A 322 -13.27 -5.65 -38.04
CA ASP A 322 -13.03 -6.96 -37.44
C ASP A 322 -13.34 -6.93 -35.93
N GLN A 323 -14.33 -7.73 -35.52
CA GLN A 323 -14.78 -7.82 -34.12
C GLN A 323 -13.98 -8.82 -33.28
N ASN A 324 -13.09 -9.62 -33.89
CA ASN A 324 -12.39 -10.70 -33.20
C ASN A 324 -10.95 -10.34 -32.76
N LEU A 325 -10.53 -9.09 -32.94
CA LEU A 325 -9.21 -8.63 -32.54
C LEU A 325 -9.18 -8.33 -31.03
N SER A 326 -8.12 -8.76 -30.35
CA SER A 326 -7.87 -8.38 -28.96
C SER A 326 -7.64 -6.87 -28.83
N ALA A 327 -7.96 -6.31 -27.66
CA ALA A 327 -7.81 -4.87 -27.40
C ALA A 327 -6.36 -4.38 -27.61
N SER A 328 -5.36 -5.15 -27.14
CA SER A 328 -3.95 -4.83 -27.34
C SER A 328 -3.54 -4.86 -28.82
N ARG A 329 -4.11 -5.78 -29.61
CA ARG A 329 -3.88 -5.84 -31.05
C ARG A 329 -4.49 -4.65 -31.78
N LEU A 330 -5.70 -4.24 -31.41
CA LEU A 330 -6.35 -3.04 -31.96
C LEU A 330 -5.54 -1.79 -31.66
N ALA A 331 -5.11 -1.60 -30.40
CA ALA A 331 -4.27 -0.47 -29.99
C ALA A 331 -2.96 -0.39 -30.80
N HIS A 332 -2.30 -1.53 -31.02
CA HIS A 332 -1.11 -1.58 -31.87
C HIS A 332 -1.38 -1.18 -33.33
N LEU A 333 -2.43 -1.71 -33.95
CA LEU A 333 -2.78 -1.37 -35.34
C LEU A 333 -3.15 0.09 -35.50
N VAL A 334 -3.94 0.64 -34.57
CA VAL A 334 -4.28 2.07 -34.53
C VAL A 334 -3.01 2.90 -34.43
N THR A 335 -2.15 2.61 -33.46
CA THR A 335 -0.94 3.39 -33.21
C THR A 335 0.00 3.35 -34.42
N ARG A 336 0.15 2.19 -35.07
CA ARG A 336 0.91 2.06 -36.31
C ARG A 336 0.34 2.93 -37.44
N GLU A 337 -0.97 2.87 -37.66
CA GLU A 337 -1.63 3.66 -38.71
C GLU A 337 -1.55 5.16 -38.46
N THR A 338 -1.62 5.58 -37.19
CA THR A 338 -1.43 7.00 -36.82
C THR A 338 -0.03 7.49 -37.13
N LEU A 339 0.98 6.67 -36.84
CA LEU A 339 2.37 6.98 -37.16
C LEU A 339 2.57 7.07 -38.68
N ASP A 340 2.01 6.13 -39.45
CA ASP A 340 2.10 6.14 -40.91
C ASP A 340 1.41 7.35 -41.53
N ALA A 341 0.23 7.71 -41.04
CA ALA A 341 -0.51 8.90 -41.48
C ALA A 341 0.28 10.18 -41.16
N TYR A 342 0.87 10.24 -39.96
CA TYR A 342 1.71 11.37 -39.54
C TYR A 342 2.95 11.53 -40.41
N LEU A 343 3.68 10.45 -40.70
CA LEU A 343 4.85 10.46 -41.57
C LEU A 343 4.52 10.92 -42.99
N LYS A 344 3.38 10.48 -43.55
CA LYS A 344 2.90 10.94 -44.88
C LYS A 344 2.57 12.43 -44.90
N ALA A 345 1.93 12.94 -43.85
CA ALA A 345 1.61 14.36 -43.73
C ALA A 345 2.89 15.23 -43.60
N GLN A 346 3.88 14.74 -42.85
CA GLN A 346 5.16 15.43 -42.69
C GLN A 346 5.96 15.48 -44.00
N ALA A 347 6.01 14.37 -44.74
CA ALA A 347 6.66 14.30 -46.05
C ALA A 347 6.07 15.32 -47.05
N SER A 348 4.77 15.62 -46.93
CA SER A 348 4.07 16.59 -47.78
C SER A 348 4.30 18.04 -47.36
N SER A 349 4.74 18.29 -46.12
CA SER A 349 4.88 19.63 -45.53
C SER A 349 6.30 20.19 -45.54
N GLY A 350 7.31 19.39 -45.91
CA GLY A 350 8.70 19.84 -46.14
C GLY A 350 9.49 20.30 -44.89
N ILE A 351 8.90 20.28 -43.69
CA ILE A 351 9.55 20.69 -42.44
C ILE A 351 10.14 19.45 -41.73
N SER A 352 11.45 19.27 -41.91
CA SER A 352 12.25 18.29 -41.17
C SER A 352 12.80 18.93 -39.90
N ILE A 353 12.00 18.94 -38.84
CA ILE A 353 12.50 19.11 -37.48
C ILE A 353 12.06 17.85 -36.74
N ALA A 354 12.98 17.28 -35.94
CA ALA A 354 12.67 16.19 -35.02
C ALA A 354 11.56 16.65 -34.07
N ASP A 355 10.32 16.41 -34.48
CA ASP A 355 9.14 16.80 -33.72
C ASP A 355 9.06 15.89 -32.49
N ASN A 356 8.90 16.48 -31.31
CA ASN A 356 8.66 15.73 -30.07
C ASN A 356 7.46 14.78 -30.23
N LEU A 357 6.49 15.14 -31.08
CA LEU A 357 5.35 14.31 -31.42
C LEU A 357 5.74 13.04 -32.19
N LEU A 358 6.71 13.12 -33.12
CA LEU A 358 7.21 11.96 -33.85
C LEU A 358 7.93 10.99 -32.91
N VAL A 359 8.76 11.51 -32.00
CA VAL A 359 9.47 10.71 -31.01
C VAL A 359 8.47 9.99 -30.10
N LEU A 360 7.46 10.70 -29.62
CA LEU A 360 6.39 10.13 -28.80
C LEU A 360 5.61 9.04 -29.56
N LEU A 361 5.18 9.29 -30.80
CA LEU A 361 4.43 8.32 -31.59
C LEU A 361 5.24 7.06 -31.88
N ARG A 362 6.54 7.18 -32.18
CA ARG A 362 7.42 6.02 -32.34
C ARG A 362 7.55 5.22 -31.05
N LYS A 363 7.69 5.90 -29.91
CA LYS A 363 7.72 5.27 -28.59
C LYS A 363 6.42 4.51 -28.31
N LEU A 364 5.26 5.14 -28.49
CA LEU A 364 3.95 4.51 -28.32
C LEU A 364 3.73 3.33 -29.28
N ALA A 365 4.20 3.43 -30.52
CA ALA A 365 4.10 2.33 -31.48
C ALA A 365 4.93 1.11 -31.06
N ALA A 366 6.13 1.34 -30.51
CA ALA A 366 6.97 0.28 -29.97
C ALA A 366 6.35 -0.36 -28.71
N GLU A 367 5.86 0.46 -27.78
CA GLU A 367 5.18 -0.01 -26.56
C GLU A 367 3.95 -0.86 -26.87
N THR A 368 3.03 -0.36 -27.71
CA THR A 368 1.81 -1.11 -28.09
C THR A 368 2.12 -2.36 -28.91
N ALA A 369 3.20 -2.37 -29.71
CA ALA A 369 3.67 -3.56 -30.40
C ALA A 369 4.13 -4.66 -29.42
N ARG A 370 4.90 -4.27 -28.39
CA ARG A 370 5.35 -5.19 -27.33
C ARG A 370 4.17 -5.74 -26.55
N GLU A 371 3.25 -4.89 -26.10
CA GLU A 371 2.04 -5.32 -25.37
C GLU A 371 1.21 -6.30 -26.22
N SER A 372 1.00 -6.00 -27.51
CA SER A 372 0.31 -6.92 -28.43
C SER A 372 1.04 -8.25 -28.60
N ALA A 373 2.37 -8.25 -28.64
CA ALA A 373 3.17 -9.46 -28.76
C ALA A 373 3.09 -10.32 -27.48
N LEU A 374 3.20 -9.69 -26.31
CA LEU A 374 3.09 -10.35 -25.01
C LEU A 374 1.71 -10.99 -24.82
N THR A 375 0.63 -10.25 -25.13
CA THR A 375 -0.73 -10.83 -25.12
C THR A 375 -0.80 -12.05 -26.05
N LYS A 376 -0.18 -11.97 -27.23
CA LYS A 376 -0.21 -13.07 -28.20
C LYS A 376 0.55 -14.31 -27.71
N VAL A 377 1.70 -14.11 -27.08
CA VAL A 377 2.49 -15.20 -26.48
C VAL A 377 1.69 -15.87 -25.36
N SER A 378 1.08 -15.08 -24.47
CA SER A 378 0.23 -15.60 -23.39
C SER A 378 -0.98 -16.40 -23.93
N GLU A 379 -1.65 -15.91 -24.98
CA GLU A 379 -2.74 -16.65 -25.65
C GLU A 379 -2.26 -18.01 -26.20
N ILE A 380 -1.06 -18.06 -26.78
CA ILE A 380 -0.49 -19.30 -27.34
C ILE A 380 -0.14 -20.27 -26.22
N GLN A 381 0.48 -19.79 -25.14
CA GLN A 381 0.82 -20.60 -23.97
C GLN A 381 -0.43 -21.19 -23.32
N ASN A 382 -1.47 -20.38 -23.10
CA ASN A 382 -2.75 -20.86 -22.56
C ASN A 382 -3.40 -21.92 -23.47
N LYS A 383 -3.38 -21.72 -24.79
CA LYS A 383 -3.88 -22.73 -25.74
C LYS A 383 -3.09 -24.02 -25.71
N ASN A 384 -1.78 -23.96 -25.51
CA ASN A 384 -0.93 -25.14 -25.39
C ASN A 384 -1.20 -25.88 -24.08
N ALA A 385 -1.29 -25.18 -22.94
CA ALA A 385 -1.64 -25.77 -21.65
C ALA A 385 -3.01 -26.49 -21.69
N ILE A 386 -4.02 -25.86 -22.31
CA ILE A 386 -5.34 -26.47 -22.51
C ILE A 386 -5.24 -27.73 -23.39
N ARG A 387 -4.44 -27.70 -24.46
CA ARG A 387 -4.23 -28.89 -25.33
C ARG A 387 -3.53 -30.02 -24.59
N GLU A 388 -2.56 -29.72 -23.74
CA GLU A 388 -1.88 -30.70 -22.90
C GLU A 388 -2.81 -31.31 -21.85
N THR A 389 -3.77 -30.53 -21.32
CA THR A 389 -4.76 -31.02 -20.35
C THR A 389 -5.86 -31.88 -21.01
N ILE A 390 -6.19 -31.59 -22.28
CA ILE A 390 -7.20 -32.35 -23.06
C ILE A 390 -6.60 -33.60 -23.73
N ALA A 391 -5.28 -33.69 -23.87
CA ALA A 391 -4.62 -34.90 -24.33
C ALA A 391 -4.82 -36.01 -23.30
N LEU A 392 -5.79 -36.90 -23.55
CA LEU A 392 -5.92 -38.17 -22.81
C LEU A 392 -4.54 -38.84 -22.74
N PRO A 393 -4.11 -39.34 -21.57
CA PRO A 393 -2.85 -40.05 -21.47
C PRO A 393 -2.85 -41.18 -22.50
N ALA A 394 -1.77 -41.28 -23.28
CA ALA A 394 -1.60 -42.35 -24.24
C ALA A 394 -1.91 -43.70 -23.57
N PRO A 395 -2.61 -44.64 -24.23
CA PRO A 395 -2.94 -45.91 -23.62
C PRO A 395 -1.64 -46.54 -23.13
N MET A 396 -1.55 -46.70 -21.81
CA MET A 396 -0.42 -47.34 -21.17
C MET A 396 -0.36 -48.76 -21.76
N VAL A 397 0.57 -49.00 -22.68
CA VAL A 397 0.87 -50.37 -23.10
C VAL A 397 1.48 -51.02 -21.87
N ALA A 398 0.63 -51.74 -21.13
CA ALA A 398 1.04 -52.52 -19.98
C ALA A 398 2.09 -53.54 -20.44
N LYS A 399 3.36 -53.21 -20.22
CA LYS A 399 4.38 -54.25 -20.02
C LYS A 399 4.09 -54.81 -18.63
N VAL A 400 3.27 -55.84 -18.61
CA VAL A 400 3.13 -56.74 -17.46
C VAL A 400 4.49 -57.41 -17.29
N ASP A 401 5.25 -56.97 -16.29
CA ASP A 401 6.44 -57.66 -15.81
C ASP A 401 6.04 -58.43 -14.54
N MET A 402 5.87 -59.75 -14.68
CA MET A 402 5.26 -60.65 -13.69
C MET A 402 6.13 -60.97 -12.46
N ASN A 403 7.16 -60.18 -12.16
CA ASN A 403 8.19 -60.54 -11.17
C ASN A 403 8.47 -59.47 -10.09
N ALA A 404 7.60 -58.49 -9.88
CA ALA A 404 7.77 -57.47 -8.84
C ALA A 404 6.50 -57.28 -8.00
N PHE A 405 5.94 -58.38 -7.48
CA PHE A 405 4.75 -58.35 -6.62
C PHE A 405 4.96 -58.95 -5.22
N GLU A 406 6.20 -59.09 -4.77
CA GLU A 406 6.49 -59.48 -3.39
C GLU A 406 7.63 -58.62 -2.85
N GLN A 407 7.41 -58.03 -1.68
CA GLN A 407 8.32 -57.18 -0.88
C GLN A 407 8.26 -55.65 -1.09
N ASP A 408 7.12 -55.03 -0.80
CA ASP A 408 7.09 -53.90 0.16
C ASP A 408 5.65 -53.39 0.37
N MET A 409 4.78 -54.30 0.84
CA MET A 409 3.79 -53.92 1.85
C MET A 409 4.53 -54.03 3.18
N LEU A 410 4.99 -52.90 3.73
CA LEU A 410 5.23 -52.64 5.16
C LEU A 410 6.00 -51.30 5.25
N ASP A 411 5.26 -50.20 5.27
CA ASP A 411 5.50 -49.02 6.11
C ASP A 411 4.60 -47.87 5.61
N GLN A 412 3.49 -47.62 6.33
CA GLN A 412 2.96 -46.26 6.42
C GLN A 412 3.50 -45.66 7.72
N PRO A 413 3.90 -44.38 7.67
CA PRO A 413 3.10 -43.39 8.40
C PRO A 413 2.86 -42.08 7.61
N ASP A 414 1.60 -41.62 7.64
CA ASP A 414 1.13 -40.39 8.29
C ASP A 414 1.64 -38.97 7.91
N PHE A 415 0.65 -38.08 7.65
CA PHE A 415 0.63 -36.59 7.64
C PHE A 415 1.53 -35.89 6.57
N GLU A 416 1.24 -34.72 5.99
CA GLU A 416 0.34 -33.58 6.25
C GLU A 416 0.32 -32.69 4.98
N ASP A 417 -0.65 -31.77 4.91
CA ASP A 417 -0.70 -30.52 4.13
C ASP A 417 -0.93 -30.51 2.60
N PHE A 418 -2.21 -30.29 2.29
CA PHE A 418 -2.67 -29.28 1.34
C PHE A 418 -1.93 -27.96 1.55
N ASP A 419 -1.32 -27.41 0.50
CA ASP A 419 -1.19 -25.97 0.36
C ASP A 419 -1.37 -25.56 -1.11
N ILE A 420 -2.53 -24.96 -1.37
CA ILE A 420 -2.89 -24.23 -2.58
C ILE A 420 -2.69 -22.75 -2.26
N GLU A 421 -2.06 -22.03 -3.20
CA GLU A 421 -2.05 -20.56 -3.36
C GLU A 421 -1.34 -19.69 -2.30
N PHE A 422 -0.09 -19.25 -2.57
CA PHE A 422 0.36 -17.90 -2.15
C PHE A 422 1.63 -17.36 -2.84
N GLN A 423 1.73 -17.41 -4.19
CA GLN A 423 2.85 -16.74 -4.91
C GLN A 423 2.48 -15.92 -6.16
N SER A 424 1.20 -15.77 -6.53
CA SER A 424 0.85 -15.09 -7.79
C SER A 424 0.51 -13.59 -7.68
N ILE A 425 0.55 -12.97 -6.50
CA ILE A 425 0.03 -11.59 -6.32
C ILE A 425 1.13 -10.53 -6.08
N LEU A 426 2.38 -10.91 -5.77
CA LEU A 426 3.40 -9.92 -5.37
C LEU A 426 4.32 -9.35 -6.47
N ASN A 427 4.22 -9.80 -7.73
CA ASN A 427 5.23 -9.42 -8.74
C ASN A 427 4.78 -8.51 -9.89
N ASN A 428 3.53 -8.03 -9.93
CA ASN A 428 3.06 -7.36 -11.16
C ASN A 428 3.10 -5.83 -11.18
N GLU A 429 3.37 -5.15 -10.06
CA GLU A 429 3.31 -3.68 -10.01
C GLU A 429 4.67 -2.98 -9.90
N VAL A 430 5.71 -3.67 -9.41
CA VAL A 430 7.08 -3.14 -9.38
C VAL A 430 7.83 -3.37 -10.70
N PHE A 431 7.45 -4.40 -11.46
CA PHE A 431 8.13 -4.80 -12.69
C PHE A 431 7.93 -3.82 -13.86
N VAL A 432 6.77 -3.16 -13.91
CA VAL A 432 6.38 -2.27 -15.03
C VAL A 432 7.28 -1.01 -15.11
N ILE A 433 7.89 -0.58 -14.00
CA ILE A 433 8.79 0.59 -13.98
C ILE A 433 10.26 0.17 -14.23
N ALA A 434 10.64 -1.06 -13.87
CA ALA A 434 11.99 -1.58 -14.07
C ALA A 434 12.24 -1.99 -15.54
N GLU A 435 11.26 -2.64 -16.20
CA GLU A 435 11.36 -3.02 -17.63
C GLU A 435 11.49 -1.82 -18.57
N ASP A 436 10.81 -0.70 -18.27
CA ASP A 436 10.91 0.51 -19.09
C ASP A 436 12.27 1.23 -18.96
N CYS A 437 13.06 0.92 -17.91
CA CYS A 437 14.39 1.49 -17.67
C CYS A 437 15.55 0.63 -18.19
N SER A 438 15.42 -0.71 -18.22
CA SER A 438 16.47 -1.61 -18.73
C SER A 438 16.72 -1.43 -20.23
N ASP A 439 15.68 -1.10 -21.00
CA ASP A 439 15.78 -0.95 -22.47
C ASP A 439 16.49 0.32 -22.97
N ILE A 440 16.87 1.25 -22.09
CA ILE A 440 17.59 2.48 -22.45
C ILE A 440 19.11 2.34 -22.20
N VAL A 441 19.53 1.34 -21.43
CA VAL A 441 20.92 1.13 -21.01
C VAL A 441 21.35 -0.27 -21.40
N SER A 442 22.10 -0.39 -22.49
CA SER A 442 22.76 -1.63 -22.88
C SER A 442 24.03 -1.87 -22.05
N ASP A 443 23.92 -1.90 -20.72
CA ASP A 443 25.03 -2.27 -19.83
C ASP A 443 24.58 -3.38 -18.87
N GLU A 444 25.24 -4.54 -18.98
CA GLU A 444 25.08 -5.70 -18.08
C GLU A 444 25.33 -5.33 -16.59
N GLU A 445 25.99 -4.19 -16.31
CA GLU A 445 26.15 -3.65 -14.96
C GLU A 445 24.85 -3.11 -14.34
N PHE A 446 23.83 -2.75 -15.13
CA PHE A 446 22.57 -2.22 -14.62
C PHE A 446 21.71 -3.33 -14.00
N GLU A 447 21.57 -4.48 -14.65
CA GLU A 447 20.80 -5.61 -14.12
C GLU A 447 21.42 -6.22 -12.86
N LEU A 448 22.75 -6.37 -12.83
CA LEU A 448 23.49 -6.89 -11.68
C LEU A 448 23.38 -5.97 -10.44
N ASN A 449 23.39 -4.65 -10.63
CA ASN A 449 23.24 -3.69 -9.53
C ASN A 449 21.78 -3.48 -9.11
N PHE A 450 20.82 -3.60 -10.02
CA PHE A 450 19.40 -3.48 -9.70
C PHE A 450 18.90 -4.68 -8.88
N ALA A 451 19.30 -5.90 -9.27
CA ALA A 451 19.02 -7.12 -8.51
C ALA A 451 19.66 -7.08 -7.10
N ALA A 452 20.91 -6.63 -6.98
CA ALA A 452 21.62 -6.54 -5.70
C ALA A 452 21.04 -5.52 -4.70
N VAL A 453 20.28 -4.52 -5.18
CA VAL A 453 19.59 -3.53 -4.33
C VAL A 453 18.28 -4.10 -3.77
N PHE A 454 17.58 -4.95 -4.53
CA PHE A 454 16.36 -5.61 -4.07
C PHE A 454 16.64 -6.85 -3.20
N ASP A 455 17.74 -7.58 -3.45
CA ASP A 455 18.15 -8.71 -2.60
C ASP A 455 18.53 -8.27 -1.18
N LYS A 456 19.17 -7.09 -1.04
CA LYS A 456 19.51 -6.52 0.27
C LYS A 456 18.30 -6.05 1.08
N SER A 457 17.12 -5.93 0.46
CA SER A 457 15.88 -5.65 1.19
C SER A 457 15.17 -6.92 1.68
N ALA A 458 15.52 -8.10 1.15
CA ALA A 458 15.05 -9.40 1.64
C ALA A 458 15.92 -9.93 2.79
N ASP A 459 17.24 -9.69 2.76
CA ASP A 459 18.18 -10.17 3.79
C ASP A 459 18.07 -9.43 5.15
N ASN A 460 17.48 -8.23 5.19
CA ASN A 460 17.25 -7.51 6.45
C ASN A 460 15.96 -7.94 7.19
N ALA A 461 15.19 -8.90 6.65
CA ALA A 461 14.00 -9.44 7.31
C ALA A 461 14.27 -10.72 8.14
N ASN A 462 15.50 -11.24 8.16
CA ASN A 462 15.79 -12.56 8.77
C ASN A 462 16.97 -12.60 9.76
N THR A 463 17.34 -11.49 10.38
CA THR A 463 18.31 -11.50 11.50
C THR A 463 17.89 -10.59 12.65
N ARG A 464 17.12 -11.16 13.59
CA ARG A 464 17.21 -10.99 15.05
C ARG A 464 15.98 -11.60 15.73
N LEU A 465 16.04 -12.92 15.97
CA LEU A 465 15.34 -13.54 17.09
C LEU A 465 16.42 -13.92 18.13
N PRO A 466 16.23 -13.59 19.43
CA PRO A 466 17.20 -13.87 20.47
C PRO A 466 17.24 -15.36 20.80
N GLN A 467 18.46 -15.91 20.94
CA GLN A 467 18.69 -17.26 21.41
C GLN A 467 18.22 -17.40 22.87
N THR A 468 17.14 -18.15 23.08
CA THR A 468 16.82 -18.73 24.38
C THR A 468 17.73 -19.94 24.62
N GLU A 469 18.86 -19.74 25.30
CA GLU A 469 19.60 -20.82 25.93
C GLU A 469 19.12 -21.00 27.37
N THR A 470 18.47 -22.14 27.58
CA THR A 470 18.00 -22.67 28.84
C THR A 470 19.18 -22.97 29.76
N ILE A 471 19.38 -22.13 30.77
CA ILE A 471 20.35 -22.36 31.85
C ILE A 471 19.79 -23.44 32.78
N ILE A 472 20.38 -24.63 32.74
CA ILE A 472 20.18 -25.71 33.72
C ILE A 472 21.11 -25.44 34.92
N PRO A 473 20.64 -25.40 36.17
CA PRO A 473 21.51 -25.18 37.32
C PRO A 473 22.06 -26.48 37.93
N ALA A 474 23.36 -26.42 38.22
CA ALA A 474 24.09 -26.83 39.42
C ALA A 474 24.01 -28.27 39.97
N ASN A 475 25.20 -28.81 40.16
CA ASN A 475 25.54 -30.10 40.74
C ASN A 475 25.45 -30.11 42.28
N GLU A 476 25.09 -31.29 42.80
CA GLU A 476 25.44 -31.90 44.11
C GLU A 476 24.91 -31.32 45.44
N ARG A 477 24.05 -32.12 46.11
CA ARG A 477 24.32 -32.73 47.44
C ARG A 477 23.25 -33.76 47.84
N THR A 478 23.70 -35.01 47.93
CA THR A 478 23.35 -36.09 48.90
C THR A 478 22.22 -35.83 49.91
N PHE A 479 21.23 -36.75 50.01
CA PHE A 479 21.08 -37.75 51.11
C PHE A 479 19.83 -38.63 50.89
N SER A 480 20.09 -39.94 50.72
CA SER A 480 19.42 -41.12 51.30
C SER A 480 17.91 -41.39 51.18
N ASN A 481 17.54 -42.57 50.64
CA ASN A 481 17.33 -43.78 51.47
C ASN A 481 16.91 -45.00 50.62
N GLU A 482 17.62 -46.10 50.82
CA GLU A 482 17.07 -47.45 50.68
C GLU A 482 16.29 -47.84 51.95
N LEU A 483 15.34 -48.78 51.76
CA LEU A 483 14.87 -49.79 52.70
C LEU A 483 13.94 -49.40 53.88
N VAL A 484 12.67 -49.85 53.72
CA VAL A 484 11.93 -50.76 54.62
C VAL A 484 12.21 -50.65 56.12
N ALA A 485 11.29 -50.01 56.85
CA ALA A 485 10.56 -50.51 58.03
C ALA A 485 9.66 -49.40 58.59
#